data_AF-A0AAE3D1U9-F1
#
_entry.id   AF-A0AAE3D1U9-F1
#
_cell.length_a   1.000
_cell.length_b   1.000
_cell.length_c   1.000
_cell.angle_alpha   90.00
_cell.angle_beta   90.00
_cell.angle_gamma   90.00
#
_symmetry.space_group_name_H-M   'P 1'
#
loop_
_entity.id
_entity.type
_entity.pdbx_description
1 polymer ?
#
loop_
_entity_poly.entity_id
_entity_poly.type
_entity_poly.pdbx_seq_one_letter_code
_entity_poly.pdbx_strand_id
1 'polypeptide(L)'
;MTLAPLAEASLAIQIHVAAAVFAFGLGMVILFRRKGTSTHRISGYAWVILMLVTAFSSFAIHELRVWGEWSPIHLLSIATIVSLGWGVWLARNGRIQGHLNTMRVTFAGALVIAGLFSFMPGRIMHAVLFSADNSLIVRVVAGTPFWVWPLLAGLILLGILRSRDRVVPRWRLYTLPISILLLSLTGLVRSSETSLVAGTMALGLAPGLVAGFLVSRTDEIRFVAGKAAVGGEWLSLVLLLCVFALQYANGLVSAMMPQLAADTAWIVSRAAASAFLSGLVIGRSLGWHRALLQAE
;
A
#
# COMPACT_ATOMS: atom_id res chain seq x y z
N MET A 1 -14.34 -16.89 -11.76
CA MET A 1 -14.44 -17.24 -10.33
C MET A 1 -14.85 -18.71 -10.21
N THR A 2 -14.26 -19.48 -9.28
CA THR A 2 -14.67 -20.86 -8.95
C THR A 2 -14.51 -21.11 -7.45
N LEU A 3 -15.40 -21.91 -6.86
CA LEU A 3 -15.36 -22.26 -5.44
C LEU A 3 -14.50 -23.50 -5.14
N ALA A 4 -13.97 -24.18 -6.17
CA ALA A 4 -13.19 -25.42 -5.99
C ALA A 4 -12.02 -25.26 -5.01
N PRO A 5 -11.18 -24.20 -5.05
CA PRO A 5 -10.08 -24.05 -4.11
C PRO A 5 -10.52 -23.93 -2.65
N LEU A 6 -11.73 -23.40 -2.40
CA LEU A 6 -12.29 -23.29 -1.05
C LEU A 6 -12.93 -24.61 -0.60
N ALA A 7 -13.58 -25.33 -1.53
CA ALA A 7 -14.20 -26.63 -1.23
C ALA A 7 -13.17 -27.71 -0.88
N GLU A 8 -11.99 -27.65 -1.49
CA GLU A 8 -10.86 -28.57 -1.24
C GLU A 8 -10.02 -28.18 -0.01
N ALA A 9 -10.22 -26.97 0.52
CA ALA A 9 -9.48 -26.49 1.69
C ALA A 9 -9.90 -27.23 2.97
N SER A 10 -9.04 -27.20 3.99
CA SER A 10 -9.32 -27.82 5.29
C SER A 10 -10.62 -27.27 5.92
N LEU A 11 -11.25 -28.09 6.76
CA LEU A 11 -12.49 -27.70 7.45
C LEU A 11 -12.31 -26.42 8.27
N ALA A 12 -11.13 -26.21 8.86
CA ALA A 12 -10.81 -24.99 9.60
C ALA A 12 -10.89 -23.74 8.70
N ILE A 13 -10.36 -23.81 7.47
CA ILE A 13 -10.41 -22.70 6.51
C ILE A 13 -11.85 -22.42 6.06
N GLN A 14 -12.63 -23.47 5.79
CA GLN A 14 -14.03 -23.32 5.40
C GLN A 14 -14.86 -22.64 6.51
N ILE A 15 -14.71 -23.10 7.77
CA ILE A 15 -15.36 -22.49 8.94
C ILE A 15 -14.92 -21.04 9.11
N HIS A 16 -13.62 -20.77 8.99
CA HIS A 16 -13.06 -19.43 9.13
C HIS A 16 -13.65 -18.46 8.10
N VAL A 17 -13.63 -18.85 6.82
CA VAL A 17 -14.13 -18.01 5.71
C VAL A 17 -15.64 -17.78 5.86
N ALA A 18 -16.41 -18.83 6.15
CA ALA A 18 -17.85 -18.69 6.37
C ALA A 18 -18.16 -17.72 7.52
N ALA A 19 -17.53 -17.92 8.67
CA ALA A 19 -17.72 -17.04 9.83
C ALA A 19 -17.30 -15.60 9.53
N ALA A 20 -16.18 -15.39 8.83
CA ALA A 20 -15.69 -14.06 8.45
C ALA A 20 -16.64 -13.34 7.48
N VAL A 21 -17.20 -14.05 6.49
CA VAL A 21 -18.16 -13.48 5.54
C VAL A 21 -19.45 -13.04 6.26
N PHE A 22 -20.00 -13.89 7.12
CA PHE A 22 -21.18 -13.53 7.92
C PHE A 22 -20.87 -12.39 8.90
N ALA A 23 -19.70 -12.41 9.54
CA ALA A 23 -19.25 -11.33 10.44
C ALA A 23 -19.10 -9.99 9.70
N PHE A 24 -18.58 -10.00 8.48
CA PHE A 24 -18.46 -8.82 7.64
C PHE A 24 -19.84 -8.25 7.28
N GLY A 25 -20.73 -9.09 6.76
CA GLY A 25 -22.09 -8.67 6.40
C GLY A 25 -22.87 -8.11 7.59
N LEU A 26 -22.89 -8.85 8.71
CA LEU A 26 -23.57 -8.41 9.92
C LEU A 26 -22.93 -7.15 10.53
N GLY A 27 -21.60 -7.08 10.54
CA GLY A 27 -20.85 -5.92 11.03
C GLY A 27 -21.16 -4.65 10.23
N MET A 28 -21.24 -4.75 8.90
CA MET A 28 -21.67 -3.63 8.04
C MET A 28 -23.07 -3.14 8.45
N VAL A 29 -24.03 -4.05 8.61
CA VAL A 29 -25.39 -3.68 9.05
C VAL A 29 -25.36 -3.00 10.42
N ILE A 30 -24.63 -3.52 11.39
CA ILE A 30 -24.51 -2.95 12.74
C ILE A 30 -23.92 -1.53 12.70
N LEU A 31 -22.92 -1.28 11.83
CA LEU A 31 -22.27 0.01 11.71
C LEU A 31 -23.22 1.12 11.23
N PHE A 32 -24.21 0.80 10.38
CA PHE A 32 -25.20 1.77 9.89
C PHE A 32 -26.45 1.89 10.76
N ARG A 33 -26.77 0.89 11.58
CA ARG A 33 -27.96 0.92 12.45
C ARG A 33 -27.81 1.90 13.63
N ARG A 34 -28.94 2.30 14.21
CA ARG A 34 -28.98 3.09 15.45
C ARG A 34 -28.38 2.27 16.60
N LYS A 35 -27.45 2.87 17.35
CA LYS A 35 -26.74 2.23 18.45
C LYS A 35 -27.55 2.34 19.74
N GLY A 36 -27.39 1.38 20.66
CA GLY A 36 -28.06 1.37 21.97
C GLY A 36 -29.45 0.70 22.03
N THR A 37 -30.01 0.30 20.88
CA THR A 37 -31.28 -0.46 20.83
C THR A 37 -31.07 -1.92 21.24
N SER A 38 -32.16 -2.63 21.60
CA SER A 38 -32.09 -4.08 21.86
C SER A 38 -31.61 -4.86 20.64
N THR A 39 -32.02 -4.44 19.44
CA THR A 39 -31.55 -5.01 18.17
C THR A 39 -30.05 -4.83 17.99
N HIS A 40 -29.49 -3.66 18.31
CA HIS A 40 -28.03 -3.45 18.28
C HIS A 40 -27.30 -4.38 19.25
N ARG A 41 -27.83 -4.62 20.45
CA ARG A 41 -27.20 -5.53 21.43
C ARG A 41 -27.20 -6.98 20.95
N ILE A 42 -28.35 -7.48 20.48
CA ILE A 42 -28.48 -8.85 19.98
C ILE A 42 -27.53 -9.07 18.78
N SER A 43 -27.59 -8.19 17.78
CA SER A 43 -26.70 -8.25 16.62
C SER A 43 -25.23 -8.11 17.03
N GLY A 44 -24.93 -7.24 18.00
CA GLY A 44 -23.58 -7.06 18.54
C GLY A 44 -23.02 -8.33 19.17
N TYR A 45 -23.80 -9.04 20.00
CA TYR A 45 -23.37 -10.32 20.56
C TYR A 45 -23.21 -11.41 19.49
N ALA A 46 -24.13 -11.49 18.53
CA ALA A 46 -24.01 -12.41 17.41
C ALA A 46 -22.74 -12.14 16.59
N TRP A 47 -22.42 -10.86 16.35
CA TRP A 47 -21.19 -10.45 15.67
C TRP A 47 -19.94 -10.82 16.49
N VAL A 48 -19.94 -10.61 17.81
CA VAL A 48 -18.82 -11.03 18.68
C VAL A 48 -18.61 -12.55 18.60
N ILE A 49 -19.67 -13.35 18.60
CA ILE A 49 -19.56 -14.82 18.48
C ILE A 49 -18.96 -15.19 17.12
N LEU A 50 -19.44 -14.62 16.01
CA LEU A 50 -18.88 -14.87 14.67
C LEU A 50 -17.40 -14.47 14.60
N MET A 51 -17.02 -13.35 15.19
CA MET A 51 -15.62 -12.91 15.27
C MET A 51 -14.75 -13.85 16.10
N LEU A 52 -15.27 -14.39 17.21
CA LEU A 52 -14.56 -15.40 18.00
C LEU A 52 -14.38 -16.71 17.22
N VAL A 53 -15.41 -17.19 16.51
CA VAL A 53 -15.29 -18.37 15.64
C VAL A 53 -14.24 -18.13 14.56
N THR A 54 -14.23 -16.94 13.96
CA THR A 54 -13.23 -16.53 12.96
C THR A 54 -11.82 -16.53 13.58
N ALA A 55 -11.65 -15.90 14.75
CA ALA A 55 -10.35 -15.77 15.41
C ALA A 55 -9.82 -17.07 16.04
N PHE A 56 -10.69 -17.99 16.47
CA PHE A 56 -10.25 -19.29 16.98
C PHE A 56 -9.91 -20.27 15.86
N SER A 57 -10.72 -20.31 14.80
CA SER A 57 -10.44 -21.17 13.64
C SER A 57 -9.14 -20.78 12.91
N SER A 58 -8.73 -19.51 12.96
CA SER A 58 -7.46 -19.06 12.35
C SER A 58 -6.22 -19.66 12.99
N PHE A 59 -6.25 -20.08 14.27
CA PHE A 59 -5.11 -20.76 14.90
C PHE A 59 -4.83 -22.15 14.32
N ALA A 60 -5.78 -22.72 13.59
CA ALA A 60 -5.57 -23.96 12.86
C ALA A 60 -5.06 -23.73 11.41
N ILE A 61 -4.92 -22.48 10.97
CA ILE A 61 -4.54 -22.11 9.60
C ILE A 61 -3.06 -21.72 9.54
N HIS A 62 -2.24 -22.64 9.03
CA HIS A 62 -0.78 -22.50 8.97
C HIS A 62 -0.25 -22.34 7.53
N GLU A 63 -0.84 -21.42 6.76
CA GLU A 63 -0.46 -21.20 5.35
C GLU A 63 0.81 -20.35 5.18
N LEU A 64 1.07 -19.39 6.08
CA LEU A 64 2.20 -18.45 5.93
C LEU A 64 3.53 -18.93 6.51
N ARG A 65 3.50 -19.70 7.60
CA ARG A 65 4.65 -20.31 8.27
C ARG A 65 5.94 -19.46 8.29
N VAL A 66 5.82 -18.20 8.72
CA VAL A 66 6.95 -17.25 8.76
C VAL A 66 7.91 -17.59 9.91
N TRP A 67 7.38 -18.11 11.02
CA TRP A 67 8.14 -18.51 12.20
C TRP A 67 7.72 -19.90 12.65
N GLY A 68 8.33 -20.93 12.08
CA GLY A 68 7.87 -22.32 12.26
C GLY A 68 6.45 -22.46 11.70
N GLU A 69 5.53 -22.99 12.49
CA GLU A 69 4.13 -23.09 12.04
C GLU A 69 3.41 -21.74 12.07
N TRP A 70 3.88 -20.80 12.87
CA TRP A 70 3.19 -19.55 13.16
C TRP A 70 3.45 -18.45 12.15
N SER A 71 2.57 -17.45 12.17
CA SER A 71 2.66 -16.28 11.29
C SER A 71 2.02 -15.05 11.92
N PRO A 72 2.35 -13.82 11.47
CA PRO A 72 1.82 -12.58 12.04
C PRO A 72 0.29 -12.50 12.14
N ILE A 73 -0.45 -13.23 11.31
CA ILE A 73 -1.93 -13.31 11.36
C ILE A 73 -2.47 -13.96 12.65
N HIS A 74 -1.65 -14.75 13.35
CA HIS A 74 -2.02 -15.31 14.66
C HIS A 74 -2.02 -14.24 15.75
N LEU A 75 -1.07 -13.30 15.70
CA LEU A 75 -1.05 -12.14 16.59
C LEU A 75 -2.29 -11.27 16.38
N LEU A 76 -2.74 -11.12 15.13
CA LEU A 76 -3.99 -10.44 14.81
C LEU A 76 -5.21 -11.13 15.42
N SER A 77 -5.20 -12.46 15.48
CA SER A 77 -6.28 -13.26 16.08
C SER A 77 -6.32 -13.06 17.60
N ILE A 78 -5.17 -13.09 18.27
CA ILE A 78 -5.05 -12.75 19.70
C ILE A 78 -5.54 -11.32 19.96
N ALA A 79 -5.06 -10.35 19.18
CA ALA A 79 -5.45 -8.95 19.31
C ALA A 79 -6.97 -8.76 19.12
N THR A 80 -7.56 -9.51 18.17
CA THR A 80 -9.02 -9.51 17.94
C THR A 80 -9.76 -10.01 19.17
N ILE A 81 -9.37 -11.16 19.74
CA ILE A 81 -10.01 -11.74 20.94
C ILE A 81 -9.96 -10.75 22.12
N VAL A 82 -8.78 -10.18 22.38
CA VAL A 82 -8.58 -9.17 23.45
C VAL A 82 -9.46 -7.94 23.20
N SER A 83 -9.48 -7.44 21.96
CA SER A 83 -10.26 -6.26 21.57
C SER A 83 -11.77 -6.49 21.72
N LEU A 84 -12.27 -7.68 21.38
CA LEU A 84 -13.68 -8.03 21.58
C LEU A 84 -14.06 -8.04 23.06
N GLY A 85 -13.25 -8.69 23.90
CA GLY A 85 -13.45 -8.71 25.35
C GLY A 85 -13.43 -7.32 25.96
N TRP A 86 -12.43 -6.51 25.58
CA TRP A 86 -12.30 -5.12 25.99
C TRP A 86 -13.49 -4.26 25.54
N GLY A 87 -13.91 -4.39 24.29
CA GLY A 87 -15.03 -3.64 23.73
C GLY A 87 -16.35 -3.97 24.43
N VAL A 88 -16.59 -5.23 24.78
CA VAL A 88 -17.77 -5.65 25.56
C VAL A 88 -17.69 -5.12 27.00
N TRP A 89 -16.52 -5.20 27.63
CA TRP A 89 -16.30 -4.65 28.98
C TRP A 89 -16.55 -3.13 29.01
N LEU A 90 -16.05 -2.37 28.04
CA LEU A 90 -16.30 -0.93 27.93
C LEU A 90 -17.79 -0.61 27.83
N ALA A 91 -18.55 -1.36 27.03
CA ALA A 91 -19.99 -1.17 26.92
C ALA A 91 -20.72 -1.45 28.24
N ARG A 92 -20.34 -2.53 28.95
CA ARG A 92 -20.93 -2.89 30.25
C ARG A 92 -20.67 -1.84 31.33
N ASN A 93 -19.53 -1.16 31.28
CA ASN A 93 -19.17 -0.08 32.20
C ASN A 93 -19.65 1.31 31.76
N GLY A 94 -20.55 1.40 30.77
CA GLY A 94 -21.09 2.67 30.29
C GLY A 94 -20.08 3.53 29.50
N ARG A 95 -18.88 3.02 29.19
CA ARG A 95 -17.85 3.73 28.41
C ARG A 95 -18.11 3.59 26.91
N ILE A 96 -19.21 4.17 26.44
CA ILE A 96 -19.75 3.94 25.09
C ILE A 96 -18.81 4.41 23.98
N GLN A 97 -18.16 5.57 24.13
CA GLN A 97 -17.23 6.05 23.09
C GLN A 97 -16.04 5.11 22.89
N GLY A 98 -15.51 4.56 23.99
CA GLY A 98 -14.47 3.53 23.94
C GLY A 98 -14.97 2.27 23.22
N HIS A 99 -16.14 1.76 23.59
CA HIS A 99 -16.75 0.61 22.92
C HIS A 99 -16.87 0.83 21.40
N LEU A 100 -17.41 1.98 20.98
CA LEU A 100 -17.60 2.30 19.56
C LEU A 100 -16.27 2.32 18.81
N ASN A 101 -15.24 2.94 19.38
CA ASN A 101 -13.92 3.01 18.76
C ASN A 101 -13.27 1.64 18.67
N THR A 102 -13.30 0.85 19.75
CA THR A 102 -12.77 -0.52 19.78
C THR A 102 -13.46 -1.39 18.74
N MET A 103 -14.79 -1.35 18.62
CA MET A 103 -15.53 -2.16 17.64
C MET A 103 -15.25 -1.74 16.20
N ARG A 104 -15.18 -0.42 15.91
CA ARG A 104 -14.83 0.09 14.57
C ARG A 104 -13.42 -0.30 14.14
N VAL A 105 -12.45 -0.12 15.04
CA VAL A 105 -11.04 -0.50 14.78
C VAL A 105 -10.92 -2.00 14.57
N THR A 106 -11.62 -2.81 15.37
CA THR A 106 -11.64 -4.27 15.20
C THR A 106 -12.25 -4.67 13.87
N PHE A 107 -13.39 -4.08 13.48
CA PHE A 107 -14.01 -4.33 12.17
C PHE A 107 -13.07 -3.97 11.02
N ALA A 108 -12.46 -2.78 11.06
CA ALA A 108 -11.54 -2.33 10.03
C ALA A 108 -10.27 -3.21 9.95
N GLY A 109 -9.66 -3.53 11.08
CA GLY A 109 -8.44 -4.34 11.13
C GLY A 109 -8.67 -5.81 10.80
N ALA A 110 -9.55 -6.46 11.56
CA ALA A 110 -9.72 -7.91 11.55
C ALA A 110 -10.62 -8.43 10.42
N LEU A 111 -11.43 -7.58 9.78
CA LEU A 111 -12.26 -7.99 8.64
C LEU A 111 -11.90 -7.27 7.34
N VAL A 112 -11.79 -5.95 7.33
CA VAL A 112 -11.48 -5.22 6.08
C VAL A 112 -10.02 -5.47 5.67
N ILE A 113 -9.08 -5.09 6.53
CA ILE A 113 -7.64 -5.22 6.22
C ILE A 113 -7.27 -6.70 6.10
N ALA A 114 -7.63 -7.55 7.08
CA ALA A 114 -7.36 -8.98 7.02
C ALA A 114 -8.03 -9.68 5.83
N GLY A 115 -9.27 -9.30 5.49
CA GLY A 115 -9.99 -9.81 4.32
C GLY A 115 -9.26 -9.47 3.02
N LEU A 116 -8.77 -8.23 2.87
CA LEU A 116 -7.93 -7.84 1.73
C LEU A 116 -6.65 -8.69 1.63
N PHE A 117 -6.01 -9.00 2.76
CA PHE A 117 -4.86 -9.93 2.78
C PHE A 117 -5.21 -11.33 2.28
N SER A 118 -6.44 -11.80 2.48
CA SER A 118 -6.90 -13.11 1.99
C SER A 118 -7.02 -13.16 0.46
N PHE A 119 -7.25 -12.02 -0.20
CA PHE A 119 -7.30 -11.92 -1.66
C PHE A 119 -5.94 -11.66 -2.31
N MET A 120 -4.84 -11.72 -1.55
CA MET A 120 -3.51 -11.55 -2.11
C MET A 120 -3.06 -12.79 -2.89
N PRO A 121 -2.19 -12.63 -3.91
CA PRO A 121 -1.74 -13.77 -4.70
C PRO A 121 -1.08 -14.87 -3.87
N GLY A 122 -1.31 -16.11 -4.27
CA GLY A 122 -0.89 -17.30 -3.51
C GLY A 122 -1.82 -17.67 -2.36
N ARG A 123 -2.96 -16.98 -2.18
CA ARG A 123 -4.00 -17.35 -1.20
C ARG A 123 -5.20 -18.03 -1.83
N ILE A 124 -5.91 -18.79 -1.01
CA ILE A 124 -7.10 -19.53 -1.44
C ILE A 124 -8.18 -18.59 -1.99
N MET A 125 -8.49 -17.47 -1.30
CA MET A 125 -9.53 -16.54 -1.79
C MET A 125 -9.10 -15.81 -3.07
N HIS A 126 -7.80 -15.58 -3.28
CA HIS A 126 -7.28 -15.12 -4.57
C HIS A 126 -7.51 -16.18 -5.66
N ALA A 127 -7.21 -17.45 -5.38
CA ALA A 127 -7.49 -18.52 -6.33
C ALA A 127 -8.99 -18.60 -6.64
N VAL A 128 -9.89 -18.51 -5.65
CA VAL A 128 -11.35 -18.50 -5.87
C VAL A 128 -11.78 -17.39 -6.84
N LEU A 129 -11.23 -16.19 -6.67
CA LEU A 129 -11.62 -15.03 -7.46
C LEU A 129 -11.00 -15.04 -8.87
N PHE A 130 -9.71 -15.38 -8.97
CA PHE A 130 -8.90 -15.17 -10.17
C PHE A 130 -8.51 -16.46 -10.93
N SER A 131 -8.81 -17.66 -10.45
CA SER A 131 -8.37 -18.92 -11.11
C SER A 131 -9.05 -19.24 -12.45
N ALA A 132 -10.09 -18.50 -12.85
CA ALA A 132 -10.85 -18.80 -14.05
C ALA A 132 -10.35 -18.07 -15.31
N ASP A 133 -9.52 -17.03 -15.18
CA ASP A 133 -9.11 -16.21 -16.32
C ASP A 133 -7.61 -16.32 -16.58
N ASN A 134 -7.23 -16.92 -17.73
CA ASN A 134 -5.89 -16.82 -18.33
C ASN A 134 -5.61 -15.41 -18.91
N SER A 135 -6.31 -14.38 -18.43
CA SER A 135 -6.06 -13.02 -18.89
C SER A 135 -4.68 -12.57 -18.45
N LEU A 136 -3.99 -11.84 -19.33
CA LEU A 136 -2.70 -11.24 -19.02
C LEU A 136 -2.76 -10.44 -17.71
N ILE A 137 -3.88 -9.75 -17.47
CA ILE A 137 -4.12 -8.96 -16.26
C ILE A 137 -4.05 -9.84 -15.02
N VAL A 138 -4.74 -10.98 -14.99
CA VAL A 138 -4.71 -11.90 -13.86
C VAL A 138 -3.30 -12.43 -13.62
N ARG A 139 -2.56 -12.82 -14.67
CA ARG A 139 -1.16 -13.26 -14.51
C ARG A 139 -0.27 -12.19 -13.91
N VAL A 140 -0.43 -10.94 -14.34
CA VAL A 140 0.34 -9.79 -13.84
C VAL A 140 -0.01 -9.51 -12.39
N VAL A 141 -1.31 -9.41 -12.06
CA VAL A 141 -1.80 -9.16 -10.70
C VAL A 141 -1.39 -10.29 -9.76
N ALA A 142 -1.56 -11.55 -10.17
CA ALA A 142 -1.21 -12.74 -9.39
C ALA A 142 0.30 -12.95 -9.25
N GLY A 143 1.08 -12.61 -10.28
CA GLY A 143 2.54 -12.73 -10.26
C GLY A 143 3.24 -11.59 -9.51
N THR A 144 2.50 -10.55 -9.11
CA THR A 144 3.07 -9.40 -8.43
C THR A 144 3.45 -9.74 -6.99
N PRO A 145 4.71 -9.49 -6.57
CA PRO A 145 5.11 -9.75 -5.21
C PRO A 145 4.25 -9.01 -4.19
N PHE A 146 3.95 -9.71 -3.10
CA PHE A 146 2.93 -9.29 -2.14
C PHE A 146 3.19 -7.92 -1.49
N TRP A 147 4.45 -7.51 -1.33
CA TRP A 147 4.86 -6.23 -0.74
C TRP A 147 4.61 -5.02 -1.66
N VAL A 148 4.37 -5.26 -2.95
CA VAL A 148 4.13 -4.19 -3.94
C VAL A 148 2.76 -3.54 -3.73
N TRP A 149 1.74 -4.30 -3.29
CA TRP A 149 0.39 -3.75 -3.08
C TRP A 149 0.30 -2.76 -1.92
N PRO A 150 0.82 -3.07 -0.70
CA PRO A 150 0.90 -2.08 0.37
C PRO A 150 1.79 -0.89 0.01
N LEU A 151 2.86 -1.11 -0.75
CA LEU A 151 3.71 -0.03 -1.25
C LEU A 151 2.93 0.91 -2.17
N LEU A 152 2.22 0.38 -3.19
CA LEU A 152 1.40 1.16 -4.10
C LEU A 152 0.29 1.92 -3.37
N ALA A 153 -0.43 1.25 -2.48
CA ALA A 153 -1.46 1.90 -1.65
C ALA A 153 -0.86 3.01 -0.77
N GLY A 154 0.32 2.77 -0.18
CA GLY A 154 1.07 3.76 0.59
C GLY A 154 1.50 4.96 -0.26
N LEU A 155 1.98 4.75 -1.49
CA LEU A 155 2.36 5.81 -2.41
C LEU A 155 1.16 6.64 -2.86
N ILE A 156 0.02 6.00 -3.17
CA ILE A 156 -1.23 6.69 -3.50
C ILE A 156 -1.68 7.54 -2.30
N LEU A 157 -1.69 6.94 -1.09
CA LEU A 157 -2.08 7.65 0.12
C LEU A 157 -1.13 8.83 0.40
N LEU A 158 0.18 8.63 0.31
CA LEU A 158 1.17 9.69 0.46
C LEU A 158 0.96 10.81 -0.57
N GLY A 159 0.64 10.47 -1.81
CA GLY A 159 0.34 11.45 -2.85
C GLY A 159 -0.94 12.22 -2.57
N ILE A 160 -2.04 11.56 -2.19
CA ILE A 160 -3.30 12.22 -1.78
C ILE A 160 -3.08 13.12 -0.56
N LEU A 161 -2.30 12.66 0.42
CA LEU A 161 -1.94 13.46 1.60
C LEU A 161 -1.07 14.66 1.22
N ARG A 162 -0.23 14.57 0.18
CA ARG A 162 0.55 15.68 -0.39
C ARG A 162 -0.27 16.61 -1.28
N SER A 163 -1.43 16.18 -1.77
CA SER A 163 -2.38 17.05 -2.47
C SER A 163 -3.13 18.01 -1.53
N ARG A 164 -2.89 17.91 -0.22
CA ARG A 164 -3.36 18.87 0.78
C ARG A 164 -2.24 19.79 1.23
N ASP A 165 -2.63 20.99 1.65
CA ASP A 165 -1.71 21.96 2.23
C ASP A 165 -1.04 21.37 3.47
N ARG A 166 0.28 21.55 3.56
CA ARG A 166 1.08 20.94 4.62
C ARG A 166 2.22 21.86 5.04
N VAL A 167 2.52 21.80 6.33
CA VAL A 167 3.69 22.47 6.91
C VAL A 167 4.74 21.41 7.24
N VAL A 168 5.86 21.43 6.54
CA VAL A 168 6.91 20.41 6.66
C VAL A 168 8.25 20.99 7.12
N PRO A 169 9.04 20.24 7.90
CA PRO A 169 10.41 20.64 8.23
C PRO A 169 11.31 20.52 7.00
N ARG A 170 12.32 21.38 6.90
CA ARG A 170 13.19 21.54 5.72
C ARG A 170 13.85 20.24 5.27
N TRP A 171 14.32 19.40 6.20
CA TRP A 171 14.98 18.13 5.87
C TRP A 171 14.09 17.16 5.08
N ARG A 172 12.77 17.22 5.28
CA ARG A 172 11.81 16.32 4.62
C ARG A 172 11.69 16.60 3.12
N LEU A 173 12.05 17.80 2.65
CA LEU A 173 12.08 18.15 1.23
C LEU A 173 13.11 17.33 0.45
N TYR A 174 14.23 16.97 1.09
CA TYR A 174 15.34 16.24 0.44
C TYR A 174 15.23 14.72 0.55
N THR A 175 14.41 14.19 1.47
CA THR A 175 14.30 12.74 1.70
C THR A 175 13.91 11.97 0.44
N LEU A 176 12.86 12.41 -0.26
CA LEU A 176 12.37 11.74 -1.46
C LEU A 176 13.39 11.78 -2.62
N PRO A 177 13.97 12.95 -2.99
CA PRO A 177 15.03 13.02 -3.99
C PRO A 177 16.22 12.13 -3.69
N ILE A 178 16.69 12.10 -2.44
CA ILE A 178 17.85 11.28 -2.03
C ILE A 178 17.53 9.80 -2.19
N SER A 179 16.36 9.33 -1.71
CA SER A 179 15.96 7.94 -1.87
C SER A 179 15.85 7.52 -3.34
N ILE A 180 15.28 8.38 -4.20
CA ILE A 180 15.16 8.11 -5.65
C ILE A 180 16.54 8.09 -6.31
N LEU A 181 17.43 9.02 -5.99
CA LEU A 181 18.79 9.05 -6.52
C LEU A 181 19.56 7.77 -6.16
N LEU A 182 19.49 7.34 -4.90
CA LEU A 182 20.12 6.10 -4.43
C LEU A 182 19.55 4.87 -5.16
N LEU A 183 18.23 4.81 -5.36
CA LEU A 183 17.58 3.74 -6.11
C LEU A 183 18.01 3.73 -7.59
N SER A 184 18.11 4.89 -8.23
CA SER A 184 18.54 5.01 -9.63
C SER A 184 20.00 4.57 -9.84
N LEU A 185 20.88 4.81 -8.86
CA LEU A 185 22.28 4.35 -8.92
C LEU A 185 22.40 2.82 -8.88
N THR A 186 21.46 2.11 -8.24
CA THR A 186 21.49 0.63 -8.23
C THR A 186 21.29 0.02 -9.62
N GLY A 187 20.58 0.72 -10.52
CA GLY A 187 20.38 0.30 -11.90
C GLY A 187 21.66 0.37 -12.74
N LEU A 188 22.54 1.34 -12.44
CA LEU A 188 23.82 1.53 -13.12
C LEU A 188 24.86 0.46 -12.72
N VAL A 189 24.89 0.10 -11.44
CA VAL A 189 25.84 -0.91 -10.92
C VAL A 189 25.52 -2.32 -11.42
N ARG A 190 24.24 -2.59 -11.74
CA ARG A 190 23.77 -3.91 -12.17
C ARG A 190 23.72 -4.10 -13.69
N SER A 191 23.92 -3.05 -14.48
CA SER A 191 23.87 -3.15 -15.94
C SER A 191 25.18 -3.68 -16.52
N SER A 192 25.10 -4.60 -17.48
CA SER A 192 26.25 -5.06 -18.26
C SER A 192 26.86 -3.98 -19.16
N GLU A 193 26.05 -2.98 -19.57
CA GLU A 193 26.46 -1.88 -20.46
C GLU A 193 26.57 -0.53 -19.72
N THR A 194 27.41 -0.47 -18.69
CA THR A 194 27.50 0.67 -17.75
C THR A 194 27.76 2.02 -18.43
N SER A 195 28.57 2.08 -19.48
CA SER A 195 28.90 3.34 -20.18
C SER A 195 27.73 3.90 -20.98
N LEU A 196 27.00 3.05 -21.70
CA LEU A 196 25.80 3.43 -22.44
C LEU A 196 24.67 3.85 -21.49
N VAL A 197 24.48 3.10 -20.40
CA VAL A 197 23.49 3.44 -19.37
C VAL A 197 23.85 4.76 -18.68
N ALA A 198 25.13 5.01 -18.36
CA ALA A 198 25.56 6.29 -17.78
C ALA A 198 25.29 7.47 -18.72
N GLY A 199 25.62 7.33 -20.01
CA GLY A 199 25.38 8.38 -21.01
C GLY A 199 23.90 8.69 -21.19
N THR A 200 23.05 7.67 -21.27
CA THR A 200 21.59 7.82 -21.40
C THR A 200 20.94 8.36 -20.13
N MET A 201 21.44 7.99 -18.96
CA MET A 201 21.03 8.60 -17.69
C MET A 201 21.39 10.08 -17.64
N ALA A 202 22.58 10.49 -18.09
CA ALA A 202 22.95 11.91 -18.13
C ALA A 202 22.02 12.71 -19.07
N LEU A 203 21.72 12.16 -20.25
CA LEU A 203 20.81 12.77 -21.23
C LEU A 203 19.36 12.86 -20.74
N GLY A 204 18.89 11.92 -19.90
CA GLY A 204 17.58 12.01 -19.27
C GLY A 204 17.56 12.95 -18.06
N LEU A 205 18.61 12.91 -17.23
CA LEU A 205 18.69 13.65 -15.97
C LEU A 205 18.74 15.17 -16.19
N ALA A 206 19.56 15.63 -17.14
CA ALA A 206 19.72 17.06 -17.43
C ALA A 206 18.39 17.77 -17.79
N PRO A 207 17.60 17.32 -18.78
CA PRO A 207 16.30 17.93 -19.07
C PRO A 207 15.31 17.74 -17.93
N GLY A 208 15.38 16.63 -17.20
CA GLY A 208 14.58 16.42 -15.98
C GLY A 208 14.85 17.48 -14.92
N LEU A 209 16.11 17.74 -14.60
CA LEU A 209 16.54 18.77 -13.64
C LEU A 209 16.03 20.16 -14.02
N VAL A 210 16.19 20.52 -15.30
CA VAL A 210 15.71 21.81 -15.82
C VAL A 210 14.19 21.90 -15.70
N ALA A 211 13.45 20.89 -16.17
CA ALA A 211 11.99 20.86 -16.08
C ALA A 211 11.50 20.96 -14.64
N GLY A 212 12.08 20.16 -13.73
CA GLY A 212 11.75 20.19 -12.31
C GLY A 212 11.98 21.55 -11.67
N PHE A 213 13.12 22.17 -11.99
CA PHE A 213 13.46 23.50 -11.50
C PHE A 213 12.52 24.57 -12.04
N LEU A 214 12.14 24.52 -13.31
CA LEU A 214 11.17 25.45 -13.89
C LEU A 214 9.79 25.30 -13.25
N VAL A 215 9.34 24.07 -13.04
CA VAL A 215 8.05 23.78 -12.39
C VAL A 215 8.04 24.23 -10.92
N SER A 216 9.19 24.22 -10.24
CA SER A 216 9.23 24.76 -8.87
C SER A 216 8.97 26.26 -8.77
N ARG A 217 9.16 27.01 -9.86
CA ARG A 217 8.94 28.47 -9.88
C ARG A 217 7.47 28.84 -9.83
N THR A 218 6.59 27.92 -10.21
CA THR A 218 5.13 28.12 -10.13
C THR A 218 4.56 27.69 -8.79
N ASP A 219 5.36 27.09 -7.91
CA ASP A 219 4.90 26.69 -6.58
C ASP A 219 4.92 27.88 -5.63
N GLU A 220 3.78 28.19 -5.03
CA GLU A 220 3.74 29.09 -3.89
C GLU A 220 4.21 28.34 -2.62
N ILE A 221 5.47 28.55 -2.22
CA ILE A 221 5.96 28.13 -0.90
C ILE A 221 5.98 29.35 0.01
N ARG A 222 5.23 29.25 1.11
CA ARG A 222 5.23 30.26 2.17
C ARG A 222 6.03 29.72 3.35
N PHE A 223 6.83 30.55 4.00
CA PHE A 223 7.57 30.16 5.19
C PHE A 223 6.94 30.78 6.43
N VAL A 224 6.57 29.94 7.40
CA VAL A 224 5.97 30.38 8.66
C VAL A 224 6.76 29.73 9.79
N ALA A 225 7.41 30.56 10.62
CA ALA A 225 8.18 30.14 11.80
C ALA A 225 9.21 29.02 11.51
N GLY A 226 10.05 29.19 10.48
CA GLY A 226 11.12 28.25 10.12
C GLY A 226 10.67 26.95 9.43
N LYS A 227 9.36 26.78 9.16
CA LYS A 227 8.79 25.63 8.44
C LYS A 227 8.30 26.04 7.05
N ALA A 228 8.38 25.11 6.10
CA ALA A 228 7.89 25.29 4.75
C ALA A 228 6.40 24.94 4.70
N ALA A 229 5.54 25.92 4.44
CA ALA A 229 4.15 25.71 4.07
C ALA A 229 4.09 25.53 2.55
N VAL A 230 3.82 24.30 2.13
CA VAL A 230 3.75 23.92 0.72
C VAL A 230 2.29 23.66 0.39
N GLY A 231 1.78 24.34 -0.64
CA GLY A 231 0.45 24.13 -1.17
C GLY A 231 0.25 22.69 -1.66
N GLY A 232 -0.98 22.20 -1.54
CA GLY A 232 -1.37 20.90 -2.07
C GLY A 232 -1.08 20.78 -3.58
N GLU A 233 -0.40 19.73 -3.99
CA GLU A 233 -0.04 19.50 -5.39
C GLU A 233 -0.33 18.06 -5.84
N TRP A 234 -0.93 17.94 -7.02
CA TRP A 234 -1.17 16.64 -7.66
C TRP A 234 0.05 16.12 -8.41
N LEU A 235 0.96 17.01 -8.80
CA LEU A 235 2.16 16.66 -9.55
C LEU A 235 3.04 15.66 -8.79
N SER A 236 3.24 15.86 -7.49
CA SER A 236 3.96 14.90 -6.65
C SER A 236 3.35 13.49 -6.66
N LEU A 237 2.01 13.35 -6.67
CA LEU A 237 1.36 12.05 -6.78
C LEU A 237 1.64 11.43 -8.16
N VAL A 238 1.48 12.21 -9.23
CA VAL A 238 1.73 11.77 -10.61
C VAL A 238 3.17 11.26 -10.76
N LEU A 239 4.15 12.03 -10.28
CA LEU A 239 5.57 11.66 -10.34
C LEU A 239 5.87 10.37 -9.55
N LEU A 240 5.31 10.23 -8.35
CA LEU A 240 5.47 9.00 -7.56
C LEU A 240 4.90 7.77 -8.28
N LEU A 241 3.72 7.92 -8.90
CA LEU A 241 3.09 6.84 -9.67
C LEU A 241 3.84 6.52 -10.95
N CYS A 242 4.37 7.52 -11.66
CA CYS A 242 5.18 7.30 -12.87
C CYS A 242 6.50 6.59 -12.54
N VAL A 243 7.21 7.01 -11.49
CA VAL A 243 8.44 6.33 -11.03
C VAL A 243 8.13 4.89 -10.64
N PHE A 244 7.07 4.67 -9.86
CA PHE A 244 6.63 3.33 -9.49
C PHE A 244 6.30 2.47 -10.72
N ALA A 245 5.52 3.02 -11.67
CA ALA A 245 5.09 2.30 -12.86
C ALA A 245 6.27 1.87 -13.74
N LEU A 246 7.26 2.73 -13.95
CA LEU A 246 8.47 2.39 -14.71
C LEU A 246 9.27 1.27 -14.03
N GLN A 247 9.46 1.35 -12.71
CA GLN A 247 10.21 0.35 -11.97
C GLN A 247 9.46 -0.99 -11.94
N TYR A 248 8.14 -0.96 -11.77
CA TYR A 248 7.28 -2.14 -11.80
C TYR A 248 7.26 -2.77 -13.19
N ALA A 249 7.11 -1.99 -14.26
CA ALA A 249 7.16 -2.47 -15.64
C ALA A 249 8.51 -3.12 -15.95
N ASN A 250 9.63 -2.56 -15.49
CA ASN A 250 10.94 -3.18 -15.63
C ASN A 250 11.01 -4.54 -14.93
N GLY A 251 10.50 -4.65 -13.70
CA GLY A 251 10.40 -5.93 -13.00
C GLY A 251 9.54 -6.95 -13.74
N LEU A 252 8.41 -6.49 -14.30
CA LEU A 252 7.49 -7.33 -15.05
C LEU A 252 8.10 -7.86 -16.35
N VAL A 253 8.72 -6.98 -17.14
CA VAL A 253 9.40 -7.36 -18.40
C VAL A 253 10.58 -8.28 -18.11
N SER A 254 11.36 -8.01 -17.07
CA SER A 254 12.48 -8.89 -16.66
C SER A 254 12.01 -10.29 -16.27
N ALA A 255 10.84 -10.41 -15.64
CA ALA A 255 10.29 -11.69 -15.20
C ALA A 255 9.54 -12.45 -16.31
N MET A 256 8.78 -11.74 -17.16
CA MET A 256 7.86 -12.35 -18.13
C MET A 256 8.42 -12.39 -19.56
N MET A 257 9.32 -11.47 -19.92
CA MET A 257 9.87 -11.33 -21.27
C MET A 257 11.38 -11.03 -21.20
N PRO A 258 12.23 -11.99 -20.77
CA PRO A 258 13.66 -11.78 -20.58
C PRO A 258 14.39 -11.34 -21.85
N GLN A 259 13.90 -11.74 -23.03
CA GLN A 259 14.48 -11.31 -24.31
C GLN A 259 14.31 -9.80 -24.52
N LEU A 260 13.13 -9.26 -24.23
CA LEU A 260 12.87 -7.82 -24.30
C LEU A 260 13.63 -7.08 -23.19
N ALA A 261 13.77 -7.67 -22.00
CA ALA A 261 14.53 -7.07 -20.91
C ALA A 261 16.03 -6.89 -21.24
N ALA A 262 16.58 -7.79 -22.05
CA ALA A 262 17.96 -7.75 -22.54
C ALA A 262 18.17 -6.88 -23.77
N ASP A 263 17.08 -6.41 -24.42
CA ASP A 263 17.17 -5.54 -25.59
C ASP A 263 17.74 -4.17 -25.20
N THR A 264 18.77 -3.72 -25.92
CA THR A 264 19.40 -2.42 -25.74
C THR A 264 18.38 -1.28 -25.85
N ALA A 265 17.41 -1.37 -26.77
CA ALA A 265 16.38 -0.34 -26.91
C ALA A 265 15.50 -0.21 -25.65
N TRP A 266 15.14 -1.34 -25.03
CA TRP A 266 14.42 -1.36 -23.75
C TRP A 266 15.26 -0.79 -22.61
N ILE A 267 16.54 -1.20 -22.50
CA ILE A 267 17.47 -0.75 -21.46
C ILE A 267 17.68 0.77 -21.55
N VAL A 268 17.91 1.31 -22.74
CA VAL A 268 18.15 2.73 -22.98
C VAL A 268 16.89 3.56 -22.71
N SER A 269 15.75 3.15 -23.26
CA SER A 269 14.48 3.89 -23.11
C SER A 269 14.04 3.97 -21.64
N ARG A 270 14.12 2.87 -20.89
CA ARG A 270 13.78 2.89 -19.46
C ARG A 270 14.77 3.73 -18.64
N ALA A 271 16.07 3.67 -18.96
CA ALA A 271 17.10 4.41 -18.23
C ALA A 271 16.91 5.91 -18.41
N ALA A 272 16.66 6.35 -19.65
CA ALA A 272 16.35 7.74 -19.97
C ALA A 272 15.07 8.22 -19.25
N ALA A 273 13.98 7.44 -19.30
CA ALA A 273 12.71 7.80 -18.66
C ALA A 273 12.83 7.90 -17.13
N SER A 274 13.52 6.94 -16.50
CA SER A 274 13.75 6.94 -15.05
C SER A 274 14.67 8.10 -14.63
N ALA A 275 15.72 8.37 -15.40
CA ALA A 275 16.63 9.49 -15.16
C ALA A 275 15.92 10.84 -15.31
N PHE A 276 15.04 10.99 -16.29
CA PHE A 276 14.23 12.19 -16.46
C PHE A 276 13.30 12.45 -15.27
N LEU A 277 12.53 11.45 -14.82
CA LEU A 277 11.64 11.61 -13.66
C LEU A 277 12.42 11.88 -12.37
N SER A 278 13.57 11.22 -12.19
CA SER A 278 14.47 11.47 -11.07
C SER A 278 14.99 12.90 -11.09
N GLY A 279 15.43 13.37 -12.26
CA GLY A 279 15.87 14.75 -12.49
C GLY A 279 14.77 15.75 -12.18
N LEU A 280 13.54 15.48 -12.56
CA LEU A 280 12.39 16.35 -12.30
C LEU A 280 12.13 16.50 -10.79
N VAL A 281 12.15 15.40 -10.04
CA VAL A 281 12.00 15.45 -8.57
C VAL A 281 13.16 16.22 -7.91
N ILE A 282 14.41 15.99 -8.34
CA ILE A 282 15.60 16.68 -7.80
C ILE A 282 15.57 18.16 -8.15
N GLY A 283 15.32 18.52 -9.41
CA GLY A 283 15.26 19.89 -9.88
C GLY A 283 14.19 20.70 -9.16
N ARG A 284 13.03 20.08 -8.90
CA ARG A 284 11.95 20.71 -8.11
C ARG A 284 12.40 20.99 -6.67
N SER A 285 13.07 20.02 -6.04
CA SER A 285 13.64 20.21 -4.70
C SER A 285 14.72 21.29 -4.65
N LEU A 286 15.53 21.43 -5.69
CA LEU A 286 16.56 22.48 -5.77
C LEU A 286 15.94 23.88 -5.89
N GLY A 287 14.88 24.03 -6.67
CA GLY A 287 14.19 25.31 -6.76
C GLY A 287 13.49 25.71 -5.47
N TRP A 288 12.93 24.75 -4.73
CA TRP A 288 12.45 24.99 -3.36
C TRP A 288 13.56 25.41 -2.40
N HIS A 289 14.75 24.82 -2.52
CA HIS A 289 15.92 25.22 -1.74
C HIS A 289 16.37 26.65 -2.08
N ARG A 290 16.36 27.02 -3.36
CA ARG A 290 16.65 28.40 -3.77
C ARG A 290 15.63 29.38 -3.20
N ALA A 291 14.33 29.06 -3.25
CA ALA A 291 13.29 29.90 -2.68
C ALA A 291 13.43 30.04 -1.16
N LEU A 292 13.88 28.99 -0.47
CA LEU A 292 14.23 29.01 0.95
C LEU A 292 15.33 30.03 1.25
N LEU A 293 16.44 30.01 0.50
CA LEU A 293 17.57 30.92 0.70
C LEU A 293 17.24 32.39 0.42
N GLN A 294 16.21 32.67 -0.38
CA GLN A 294 15.77 34.02 -0.70
C GLN A 294 14.78 34.60 0.32
N ALA A 295 14.20 33.75 1.17
CA ALA A 295 13.23 34.13 2.19
C ALA A 295 13.85 34.32 3.59
N GLU A 296 15.14 33.97 3.75
CA GLU A 296 15.98 34.24 4.93
C GLU A 296 16.77 35.54 4.75
#